data_AF-A0A3D3NES2-F1
#
_entry.id   AF-A0A3D3NES2-F1
#
_cell.length_a   1.000
_cell.length_b   1.000
_cell.length_c   1.000
_cell.angle_alpha   90.00
_cell.angle_beta   90.00
_cell.angle_gamma   90.00
#
_symmetry.space_group_name_H-M   'P 1'
#
loop_
_entity.id
_entity.type
_entity.pdbx_description
1 polymer ?
#
loop_
_entity_poly.entity_id
_entity_poly.type
_entity_poly.pdbx_seq_one_letter_code
_entity_poly.pdbx_strand_id
1 'polypeptide(L)'
;GDWSLEALLQTGERIWNLEREFNLAAGITGKDDTLPPRLLNEPCKTGASQGMVAELGKMLPEYYSLRGWTTDGVPTVDTRARLGL
;
A
#
# COMPACT_ATOMS: atom_id res chain seq x y z
N GLY A 1 20.93 -16.75 12.55
CA GLY A 1 19.60 -16.19 12.26
C GLY A 1 18.74 -17.30 11.71
N ASP A 2 17.44 -17.29 12.00
CA ASP A 2 16.48 -18.06 11.23
C ASP A 2 16.32 -17.39 9.85
N TRP A 3 16.44 -18.18 8.79
CA TRP A 3 16.39 -17.72 7.39
C TRP A 3 15.32 -18.49 6.60
N SER A 4 14.31 -19.00 7.31
CA SER A 4 13.11 -19.56 6.68
C SER A 4 12.43 -18.55 5.76
N LEU A 5 11.69 -19.05 4.75
CA LEU A 5 10.93 -18.19 3.85
C LEU A 5 9.95 -17.30 4.62
N GLU A 6 9.33 -17.83 5.68
CA GLU A 6 8.44 -17.08 6.56
C GLU A 6 9.16 -15.95 7.29
N ALA A 7 10.34 -16.20 7.87
CA ALA A 7 11.14 -15.18 8.53
C ALA A 7 11.59 -14.08 7.56
N LEU A 8 11.96 -14.44 6.33
CA LEU A 8 12.33 -13.49 5.28
C LEU A 8 11.12 -12.62 4.86
N LEU A 9 9.95 -13.22 4.66
CA LEU A 9 8.73 -12.49 4.32
C LEU A 9 8.30 -11.53 5.45
N GLN A 10 8.34 -11.99 6.70
CA GLN A 10 8.04 -11.15 7.87
C GLN A 10 9.03 -9.99 7.99
N THR A 11 10.31 -10.22 7.70
CA THR A 11 11.34 -9.17 7.71
C THR A 11 11.06 -8.12 6.62
N GLY A 12 10.70 -8.56 5.41
CA GLY A 12 10.30 -7.65 4.33
C GLY A 12 9.07 -6.83 4.69
N GLU A 13 8.05 -7.46 5.30
CA GLU A 13 6.84 -6.78 5.78
C GLU A 13 7.17 -5.72 6.84
N ARG A 14 8.07 -6.03 7.78
CA ARG A 14 8.55 -5.07 8.80
C ARG A 14 9.22 -3.86 8.16
N ILE A 15 10.13 -4.08 7.22
CA ILE A 15 10.84 -3.00 6.52
C ILE A 15 9.84 -2.10 5.78
N TRP A 16 8.88 -2.68 5.06
CA TRP A 16 7.86 -1.91 4.34
C TRP A 16 7.00 -1.04 5.26
N ASN A 17 6.64 -1.56 6.45
CA ASN A 17 5.89 -0.78 7.43
C ASN A 17 6.75 0.31 8.08
N LEU A 18 8.03 0.07 8.32
CA LEU A 18 8.96 1.08 8.82
C LEU A 18 9.13 2.24 7.83
N GLU A 19 9.28 1.94 6.54
CA GLU A 19 9.32 2.95 5.47
C GLU A 19 8.02 3.75 5.41
N ARG A 20 6.87 3.08 5.59
CA ARG A 20 5.57 3.76 5.67
C ARG A 20 5.49 4.70 6.86
N GLU A 21 5.91 4.29 8.05
CA GLU A 21 5.91 5.14 9.24
C GLU A 21 6.84 6.34 9.08
N PHE A 22 8.02 6.14 8.49
CA PHE A 22 8.92 7.24 8.17
C PHE A 22 8.25 8.26 7.23
N ASN A 23 7.60 7.80 6.17
CA ASN A 23 6.88 8.66 5.22
C ASN A 23 5.70 9.40 5.88
N LEU A 24 4.95 8.72 6.75
CA LEU A 24 3.87 9.33 7.56
C LEU A 24 4.41 10.43 8.47
N ALA A 25 5.55 10.19 9.14
CA ALA A 25 6.21 11.18 9.98
C ALA A 25 6.76 12.37 9.16
N ALA A 26 7.14 12.14 7.90
CA ALA A 26 7.54 13.17 6.95
C ALA A 26 6.34 13.93 6.32
N GLY A 27 5.10 13.54 6.62
CA GLY A 27 3.88 14.22 6.18
C GLY A 27 3.21 13.64 4.93
N ILE A 28 3.73 12.54 4.35
CA ILE A 28 3.04 11.80 3.29
C ILE A 28 1.89 11.02 3.92
N THR A 29 0.70 11.09 3.33
CA THR A 29 -0.52 10.46 3.84
C THR A 29 -1.20 9.59 2.80
N GLY A 30 -2.27 8.88 3.17
CA GLY A 30 -3.09 8.15 2.20
C GLY A 30 -3.69 9.03 1.08
N LYS A 31 -3.72 10.37 1.25
CA LYS A 31 -4.15 11.29 0.18
C LYS A 31 -3.13 11.38 -0.97
N ASP A 32 -1.86 11.11 -0.66
CA ASP A 32 -0.75 11.14 -1.61
C ASP A 32 -0.59 9.78 -2.32
N ASP A 33 -1.24 8.73 -1.81
CA ASP A 33 -1.29 7.40 -2.43
C ASP A 33 -2.27 7.40 -3.63
N THR A 34 -1.93 8.16 -4.66
CA THR A 34 -2.75 8.32 -5.86
C THR A 34 -1.92 8.20 -7.14
N LEU A 35 -2.61 8.19 -8.28
CA LEU A 35 -2.01 8.18 -9.61
C LEU A 35 -2.24 9.52 -10.32
N PRO A 36 -1.43 9.86 -11.33
CA PRO A 36 -1.71 11.00 -12.19
C PRO A 36 -3.15 10.97 -12.74
N PRO A 37 -3.88 12.11 -12.80
CA PRO A 37 -5.29 12.15 -13.16
C PRO A 37 -5.64 11.46 -14.49
N ARG A 38 -4.70 11.49 -15.45
CA ARG A 38 -4.82 10.78 -16.73
C ARG A 38 -5.10 9.29 -16.54
N LEU A 39 -4.43 8.62 -15.61
CA LEU A 39 -4.61 7.17 -15.40
C LEU A 39 -5.94 6.83 -14.73
N LEU A 40 -6.52 7.78 -13.98
CA LEU A 40 -7.77 7.61 -13.25
C LEU A 40 -8.99 7.97 -14.11
N ASN A 41 -8.84 8.90 -15.05
CA ASN A 41 -9.97 9.53 -15.75
C ASN A 41 -9.95 9.39 -17.27
N GLU A 42 -8.79 9.13 -17.89
CA GLU A 42 -8.69 9.00 -19.35
C GLU A 42 -8.62 7.53 -19.74
N PRO A 43 -9.67 6.98 -20.38
CA PRO A 43 -9.68 5.60 -20.80
C PRO A 43 -8.55 5.28 -21.79
N CYS A 44 -7.99 4.08 -21.68
CA CYS A 44 -7.02 3.60 -22.65
C CYS A 44 -7.62 3.64 -24.06
N LYS A 45 -6.86 4.14 -25.03
CA LYS A 45 -7.39 4.43 -26.38
C LYS A 45 -7.37 3.20 -27.30
N THR A 46 -6.54 2.20 -27.01
CA THR A 46 -6.27 1.07 -27.92
C THR A 46 -5.88 -0.19 -27.15
N GLY A 47 -5.90 -1.33 -27.85
CA GLY A 47 -5.43 -2.61 -27.31
C GLY A 47 -6.44 -3.29 -26.40
N ALA A 48 -5.99 -4.34 -25.70
CA ALA A 48 -6.86 -5.20 -24.88
C ALA A 48 -7.53 -4.47 -23.70
N SER A 49 -6.98 -3.35 -23.25
CA SER A 49 -7.52 -2.53 -22.16
C SER A 49 -8.28 -1.30 -22.66
N GLN A 50 -8.60 -1.21 -23.95
CA GLN A 50 -9.32 -0.07 -24.53
C GLN A 50 -10.62 0.21 -23.75
N GLY A 51 -10.84 1.49 -23.40
CA GLY A 51 -12.00 1.93 -22.63
C GLY A 51 -11.85 1.80 -21.11
N MET A 52 -10.75 1.22 -20.61
CA MET A 52 -10.53 1.05 -19.17
C MET A 52 -9.69 2.18 -18.57
N VAL A 53 -9.94 2.47 -17.29
CA VAL A 53 -9.13 3.33 -16.41
C VAL A 53 -8.61 2.53 -15.22
N ALA A 54 -7.63 3.04 -14.49
CA ALA A 54 -7.15 2.39 -13.28
C ALA A 54 -8.22 2.42 -12.18
N GLU A 55 -8.59 1.26 -11.64
CA GLU A 55 -9.61 1.13 -10.59
C GLU A 55 -9.04 1.37 -9.17
N LEU A 56 -8.20 2.39 -9.03
CA LEU A 56 -7.45 2.63 -7.79
C LEU A 56 -8.36 2.79 -6.56
N GLY A 57 -9.51 3.45 -6.72
CA GLY A 57 -10.48 3.63 -5.64
C GLY A 57 -11.08 2.32 -5.10
N LYS A 58 -11.02 1.23 -5.87
CA LYS A 58 -11.42 -0.12 -5.42
C LYS A 58 -10.23 -0.86 -4.80
N MET A 59 -9.07 -0.79 -5.45
CA MET A 59 -7.88 -1.55 -5.06
C MET A 59 -7.19 -1.01 -3.80
N LEU A 60 -7.13 0.31 -3.61
CA LEU A 60 -6.37 0.91 -2.51
C LEU A 60 -6.96 0.60 -1.12
N PRO A 61 -8.29 0.66 -0.89
CA PRO A 61 -8.88 0.22 0.37
C PRO A 61 -8.61 -1.25 0.69
N GLU A 62 -8.68 -2.12 -0.32
CA GLU A 62 -8.38 -3.55 -0.17
C GLU A 62 -6.90 -3.76 0.19
N TYR A 63 -6.00 -3.06 -0.50
CA TYR A 63 -4.56 -3.08 -0.21
C TYR A 63 -4.26 -2.68 1.24
N TYR A 64 -4.86 -1.60 1.75
CA TYR A 64 -4.69 -1.20 3.15
C TYR A 64 -5.21 -2.26 4.13
N SER A 65 -6.38 -2.83 3.85
CA SER A 65 -6.93 -3.90 4.69
C SER A 65 -5.99 -5.11 4.74
N LEU A 66 -5.45 -5.54 3.60
CA LEU A 66 -4.51 -6.67 3.51
C LEU A 66 -3.18 -6.38 4.19
N ARG A 67 -2.75 -5.11 4.23
CA ARG A 67 -1.55 -4.66 4.95
C ARG A 67 -1.76 -4.47 6.45
N GLY A 68 -3.00 -4.59 6.94
CA GLY A 68 -3.34 -4.28 8.32
C GLY A 68 -3.14 -2.79 8.63
N TRP A 69 -3.56 -1.94 7.69
CA TRP A 69 -3.55 -0.48 7.81
C TRP A 69 -4.99 0.05 7.95
N THR A 70 -5.14 1.24 8.52
CA THR A 70 -6.42 1.96 8.55
C THR A 70 -6.80 2.47 7.15
N THR A 71 -8.03 2.96 7.02
CA THR A 71 -8.51 3.61 5.77
C THR A 71 -7.69 4.85 5.38
N ASP A 72 -6.97 5.46 6.33
CA ASP A 72 -6.08 6.60 6.09
C ASP A 72 -4.65 6.17 5.71
N GLY A 73 -4.41 4.87 5.55
CA GLY A 73 -3.13 4.30 5.16
C GLY A 73 -2.09 4.29 6.29
N VAL A 74 -2.54 4.14 7.55
CA VAL A 74 -1.70 4.11 8.75
C VAL A 74 -1.63 2.68 9.31
N PRO A 75 -0.45 2.09 9.58
CA PRO A 75 -0.35 0.78 10.21
C PRO A 75 -1.11 0.70 11.55
N THR A 76 -1.93 -0.34 11.73
CA THR A 76 -2.69 -0.52 12.97
C THR A 76 -1.78 -0.88 14.14
N VAL A 77 -2.28 -0.72 15.37
CA VAL A 77 -1.55 -1.10 16.59
C VAL A 77 -1.20 -2.60 16.57
N ASP A 78 -2.12 -3.45 16.12
CA ASP A 78 -1.91 -4.89 16.03
C ASP A 78 -0.80 -5.25 15.03
N THR A 79 -0.76 -4.58 13.87
CA THR A 79 0.28 -4.77 12.86
C THR A 79 1.65 -4.35 13.39
N ARG A 80 1.74 -3.19 14.06
CA ARG A 80 2.99 -2.72 14.68
C ARG A 80 3.47 -3.68 15.76
N ALA A 81 2.58 -4.10 16.66
CA ALA A 81 2.91 -5.06 17.72
C ALA A 81 3.41 -6.40 17.15
N ARG A 82 2.74 -6.95 16.13
CA ARG A 82 3.15 -8.19 15.45
C ARG A 82 4.52 -8.05 14.78
N LEU A 83 4.80 -6.89 14.20
CA LEU A 83 6.07 -6.62 13.52
C LEU A 83 7.16 -6.11 14.47
N GLY A 84 6.87 -5.76 15.72
CA GLY A 84 7.85 -5.18 16.64
C GLY A 84 8.30 -3.76 16.23
N LEU A 85 7.37 -2.96 15.73
CA LEU A 85 7.53 -1.54 15.42
C LEU A 85 6.94 -0.67 16.53
#